data_AF-A0AAD9UBE2-F1
#
_entry.id   AF-A0AAD9UBE2-F1
#
_cell.length_a   1.000
_cell.length_b   1.000
_cell.length_c   1.000
_cell.angle_alpha   90.00
_cell.angle_beta   90.00
_cell.angle_gamma   90.00
#
_symmetry.space_group_name_H-M   'P 1'
#
loop_
_entity.id
_entity.type
_entity.pdbx_description
1 polymer ?
#
loop_
_entity_poly.entity_id
_entity_poly.type
_entity_poly.pdbx_seq_one_letter_code
_entity_poly.pdbx_strand_id
1 'polypeptide(L)'
;SFGNNFEITDPKITASALLIIGEKDYVLKFPGMEDFIRSGEVKNFMPNLEIKFMAEGNHFVQEQLPEEVNQLIISFFDKISM
;
A
#
# COMPACT_ATOMS: atom_id res chain seq x y z
N SER A 1 -5.95 -29.89 -3.68
CA SER A 1 -6.15 -29.22 -4.98
C SER A 1 -7.23 -28.18 -4.77
N PHE A 2 -6.87 -26.89 -4.72
CA PHE A 2 -7.86 -25.82 -4.65
C PHE A 2 -8.45 -25.65 -6.04
N GLY A 3 -9.40 -26.53 -6.37
CA GLY A 3 -10.26 -26.37 -7.52
C GLY A 3 -11.21 -25.22 -7.26
N ASN A 4 -10.93 -24.08 -7.87
CA ASN A 4 -11.87 -23.10 -8.41
C ASN A 4 -11.03 -22.00 -9.08
N ASN A 5 -10.91 -22.06 -10.41
CA ASN A 5 -10.38 -20.95 -11.20
C ASN A 5 -11.43 -19.83 -11.19
N PHE A 6 -11.38 -18.97 -10.17
CA PHE A 6 -11.96 -17.64 -10.27
C PHE A 6 -11.08 -16.84 -11.22
N GLU A 7 -11.29 -16.99 -12.53
CA GLU A 7 -10.62 -16.16 -13.52
C GLU A 7 -11.05 -14.70 -13.30
N ILE A 8 -10.18 -13.93 -12.66
CA ILE A 8 -10.31 -12.48 -12.56
C ILE A 8 -9.94 -11.94 -13.94
N THR A 9 -10.97 -11.59 -14.72
CA THR A 9 -10.81 -11.13 -16.11
C THR A 9 -10.22 -9.72 -16.21
N ASP A 10 -10.43 -8.89 -15.18
CA ASP A 10 -9.77 -7.59 -15.02
C ASP A 10 -9.35 -7.41 -13.54
N PRO A 11 -8.07 -7.64 -13.20
CA PRO A 11 -7.60 -7.56 -11.82
C PRO A 11 -7.35 -6.12 -11.35
N LYS A 12 -7.69 -5.11 -12.16
CA LYS A 12 -7.44 -3.71 -11.82
C LYS A 12 -8.40 -3.20 -10.75
N ILE A 13 -7.82 -2.53 -9.76
CA ILE A 13 -8.52 -1.79 -8.71
C ILE A 13 -8.35 -0.31 -9.03
N THR A 14 -9.41 0.33 -9.52
CA THR A 14 -9.38 1.75 -9.92
C THR A 14 -9.76 2.71 -8.80
N ALA A 15 -10.14 2.21 -7.63
CA ALA A 15 -10.37 3.05 -6.45
C ALA A 15 -9.07 3.77 -6.05
N SER A 16 -9.20 5.03 -5.63
CA SER A 16 -8.09 5.75 -5.00
C SER A 16 -7.68 5.03 -3.73
N ALA A 17 -6.40 4.76 -3.56
CA ALA A 17 -5.88 4.03 -2.41
C ALA A 17 -4.58 4.66 -1.90
N LEU A 18 -4.36 4.53 -0.59
CA LEU A 18 -3.12 4.94 0.08
C LEU A 18 -2.51 3.74 0.79
N LEU A 19 -1.29 3.38 0.41
CA LEU A 19 -0.44 2.45 1.14
C LEU A 19 0.54 3.26 2.00
N ILE A 20 0.44 3.12 3.32
CA ILE A 20 1.42 3.63 4.28
C ILE A 20 2.22 2.43 4.79
N ILE A 21 3.54 2.44 4.60
CA ILE A 21 4.40 1.32 4.98
C ILE A 21 5.66 1.82 5.68
N GLY A 22 6.03 1.16 6.78
CA GLY A 22 7.30 1.41 7.46
C GLY A 22 8.47 0.80 6.71
N GLU A 23 9.59 1.51 6.57
CA GLU A 23 10.79 0.97 5.90
C GLU A 23 11.43 -0.20 6.66
N LYS A 24 11.10 -0.36 7.95
CA LYS A 24 11.56 -1.47 8.79
C LYS A 24 10.50 -2.57 8.93
N ASP A 25 9.39 -2.51 8.18
CA ASP A 25 8.37 -3.55 8.17
C ASP A 25 8.97 -4.87 7.63
N TYR A 26 8.75 -5.95 8.37
CA TYR A 26 9.20 -7.28 7.96
C TYR A 26 8.50 -7.77 6.69
N VAL A 27 7.35 -7.19 6.32
CA VAL A 27 6.65 -7.48 5.06
C VAL A 27 7.57 -7.26 3.85
N LEU A 28 8.45 -6.25 3.89
CA LEU A 28 9.40 -5.98 2.81
C LEU A 28 10.44 -7.10 2.64
N LYS A 29 10.67 -7.94 3.66
CA LYS A 29 11.61 -9.06 3.60
C LYS A 29 11.04 -10.30 2.93
N PHE A 30 9.73 -10.34 2.63
CA PHE A 30 9.18 -11.44 1.83
C PHE A 30 9.73 -11.37 0.40
N PRO A 31 10.12 -12.50 -0.20
CA PRO A 31 10.71 -12.51 -1.55
C PRO A 31 9.85 -11.75 -2.56
N GLY A 32 10.43 -10.74 -3.21
CA GLY A 32 9.80 -9.93 -4.26
C GLY A 32 8.86 -8.83 -3.77
N MET A 33 8.51 -8.76 -2.47
CA MET A 33 7.54 -7.77 -1.98
C MET A 33 8.07 -6.34 -2.06
N GLU A 34 9.30 -6.09 -1.60
CA GLU A 34 9.91 -4.77 -1.67
C GLU A 34 10.05 -4.27 -3.11
N ASP A 35 10.56 -5.13 -4.00
CA ASP A 35 10.69 -4.79 -5.43
C ASP A 35 9.33 -4.53 -6.08
N PHE A 36 8.31 -5.34 -5.79
CA PHE A 36 6.96 -5.17 -6.32
C PHE A 36 6.35 -3.79 -5.97
N ILE A 37 6.58 -3.32 -4.75
CA ILE A 37 6.09 -2.02 -4.26
C ILE A 37 6.97 -0.88 -4.81
N ARG A 38 8.29 -0.96 -4.65
CA ARG A 38 9.23 0.14 -4.97
C ARG A 38 9.40 0.35 -6.47
N SER A 39 9.37 -0.70 -7.28
CA SER A 39 9.39 -0.58 -8.75
C SER A 39 8.13 0.08 -9.32
N GLY A 40 7.05 0.10 -8.54
CA GLY A 40 5.73 0.54 -8.99
C GLY A 40 4.95 -0.54 -9.75
N GLU A 41 5.43 -1.79 -9.81
CA GLU A 41 4.70 -2.90 -10.44
C GLU A 41 3.30 -3.10 -9.84
N VAL A 42 3.13 -2.85 -8.54
CA VAL A 42 1.83 -2.80 -7.87
C VAL A 42 0.81 -1.87 -8.56
N LYS A 43 1.25 -0.82 -9.23
CA LYS A 43 0.38 0.13 -9.95
C LYS A 43 -0.17 -0.41 -11.26
N ASN A 44 0.38 -1.52 -11.79
CA ASN A 44 -0.25 -2.23 -12.91
C ASN A 44 -1.63 -2.77 -12.52
N PHE A 45 -1.82 -3.09 -11.24
CA PHE A 45 -3.09 -3.52 -10.66
C PHE A 45 -3.84 -2.36 -10.00
N MET A 46 -3.13 -1.42 -9.37
CA MET A 46 -3.72 -0.29 -8.64
C MET A 46 -3.21 1.06 -9.20
N PRO A 47 -3.68 1.51 -10.37
CA PRO A 47 -3.13 2.70 -11.05
C PRO A 47 -3.22 3.98 -10.22
N ASN A 48 -4.21 4.08 -9.33
CA ASN A 48 -4.47 5.24 -8.47
C ASN A 48 -3.86 5.10 -7.06
N LEU A 49 -2.93 4.15 -6.86
CA LEU A 49 -2.28 3.93 -5.57
C LEU A 49 -1.22 5.01 -5.28
N GLU A 50 -1.35 5.65 -4.13
CA GLU A 50 -0.32 6.45 -3.50
C GLU A 50 0.43 5.60 -2.48
N ILE A 51 1.76 5.74 -2.43
CA ILE A 51 2.62 4.95 -1.53
C ILE A 51 3.43 5.93 -0.69
N LYS A 52 3.43 5.73 0.63
CA LYS A 52 4.21 6.51 1.59
C LYS A 52 5.10 5.56 2.40
N PHE A 53 6.41 5.74 2.24
CA PHE A 53 7.41 5.05 3.04
C PHE A 53 7.73 5.88 4.28
N MET A 54 7.65 5.26 5.45
CA MET A 54 7.97 5.89 6.73
C MET A 54 9.29 5.33 7.23
N ALA A 55 10.35 6.14 7.17
CA ALA A 55 11.75 5.71 7.42
C ALA A 55 11.93 5.01 8.77
N GLU A 56 11.26 5.49 9.81
CA GLU A 56 11.37 4.93 11.17
C GLU A 56 10.26 3.91 11.51
N GLY A 57 9.29 3.71 10.62
CA GLY A 57 8.16 2.81 10.84
C GLY A 57 8.54 1.33 10.68
N ASN A 58 7.94 0.48 11.50
CA ASN A 58 7.93 -0.98 11.35
C ASN A 58 6.53 -1.46 10.94
N HIS A 59 6.21 -2.72 11.24
CA HIS A 59 4.92 -3.33 10.93
C HIS A 59 3.69 -2.64 11.56
N PHE A 60 3.86 -2.04 12.74
CA PHE A 60 2.80 -1.34 13.48
C PHE A 60 2.98 0.18 13.36
N VAL A 61 3.29 0.68 12.15
CA VAL A 61 3.62 2.10 11.92
C VAL A 61 2.54 3.07 12.44
N GLN A 62 1.26 2.67 12.38
CA GLN A 62 0.14 3.45 12.91
C GLN A 62 0.15 3.59 14.44
N GLU A 63 0.74 2.62 15.16
CA GLU A 63 0.89 2.68 16.62
C GLU A 63 2.20 3.39 17.01
N GLN A 64 3.24 3.26 16.18
CA GLN A 64 4.55 3.88 16.44
C GLN A 64 4.58 5.38 16.14
N LEU A 65 3.95 5.78 15.04
CA LEU A 65 3.97 7.14 14.50
C LEU A 65 2.52 7.62 14.26
N PRO A 66 1.65 7.61 15.29
CA PRO A 66 0.21 7.82 15.12
C PRO A 66 -0.11 9.20 14.56
N GLU A 67 0.57 10.26 15.00
CA GLU A 67 0.32 11.62 14.48
C GLU A 67 0.63 11.71 12.97
N GLU A 68 1.76 11.16 12.52
CA GLU A 68 2.16 11.19 11.12
C GLU A 68 1.20 10.38 10.25
N VAL A 69 0.83 9.17 10.68
CA VAL A 69 -0.13 8.32 9.98
C VAL A 69 -1.49 8.98 9.88
N ASN A 70 -1.98 9.58 10.97
CA ASN A 70 -3.26 10.30 10.98
C ASN A 70 -3.25 11.47 10.00
N GLN A 71 -2.17 12.25 9.95
CA GLN A 71 -2.05 13.37 9.00
C GLN A 71 -2.05 12.91 7.54
N LEU A 72 -1.39 11.78 7.23
CA LEU A 72 -1.41 11.20 5.89
C LEU A 72 -2.82 10.77 5.48
N ILE A 73 -3.57 10.15 6.38
CA ILE A 73 -4.94 9.71 6.13
C ILE A 73 -5.88 10.90 5.89
N ILE A 74 -5.83 11.92 6.75
CA ILE A 74 -6.65 13.14 6.61
C ILE A 74 -6.33 13.84 5.28
N SER A 75 -5.04 14.04 4.99
CA SER A 75 -4.60 14.69 3.74
C SER A 75 -5.07 13.94 2.50
N PHE A 76 -5.06 12.60 2.56
CA PHE A 76 -5.55 11.76 1.46
C PHE A 76 -7.08 11.90 1.29
N PHE A 77 -7.85 11.92 2.37
CA PHE A 77 -9.30 12.13 2.29
C PHE A 77 -9.66 13.51 1.75
N ASP A 78 -8.97 14.56 2.19
CA ASP A 78 -9.16 15.92 1.66
C ASP A 78 -8.89 15.96 0.16
N LYS A 79 -7.82 15.29 -0.30
CA LYS A 79 -7.46 15.21 -1.72
C LYS A 79 -8.50 14.51 -2.58
N ILE A 80 -9.08 13.40 -2.12
CA ILE A 80 -10.04 12.62 -2.92
C ILE A 80 -11.49 13.12 -2.81
N SER A 81 -11.77 13.99 -1.85
CA SER A 81 -13.09 14.63 -1.68
C SER A 81 -13.24 15.92 -2.50
N MET A 82 -12.15 16.43 -3.08
CA MET A 82 -12.10 17.57 -3.99
C MET A 82 -12.17 17.12 -5.45
#